data_AF-A0A7K4NLB6-F1
#
_entry.id   AF-A0A7K4NLB6-F1
#
_cell.length_a   1.000
_cell.length_b   1.000
_cell.length_c   1.000
_cell.angle_alpha   90.00
_cell.angle_beta   90.00
_cell.angle_gamma   90.00
#
_symmetry.space_group_name_H-M   'P 1'
#
loop_
_entity.id
_entity.type
_entity.pdbx_description
1 polymer ?
#
loop_
_entity_poly.entity_id
_entity_poly.type
_entity_poly.pdbx_seq_one_letter_code
_entity_poly.pdbx_strand_id
1 'polypeptide(L)' 'MVSYTGQVATIHAQFQKALKRAKSRQAVLNAYWKHKAQHERLLKQHLKEEMDQVNRIKSKIKYR' A
#
# COMPACT_ATOMS: atom_id res chain seq x y z
N MET A 1 -0.53 14.46 -7.19
CA MET A 1 -1.00 13.11 -6.81
C MET A 1 0.15 12.36 -6.17
N VAL A 2 -0.05 11.69 -5.04
CA VAL A 2 1.01 10.87 -4.43
C VAL A 2 1.03 9.52 -5.15
N SER A 3 2.14 9.16 -5.81
CA SER A 3 2.27 7.87 -6.50
C SER A 3 2.19 6.71 -5.50
N TYR A 4 1.74 5.53 -5.96
CA TYR A 4 1.74 4.29 -5.17
C TYR A 4 3.12 4.06 -4.53
N THR A 5 4.19 4.23 -5.31
CA THR A 5 5.58 4.09 -4.85
C THR A 5 5.95 5.09 -3.75
N GLY A 6 5.48 6.34 -3.82
CA GLY A 6 5.73 7.34 -2.78
C GLY A 6 4.99 7.01 -1.47
N GLN A 7 3.79 6.46 -1.57
CA GLN A 7 3.03 6.00 -0.40
C GLN A 7 3.68 4.77 0.24
N VAL A 8 4.15 3.80 -0.58
CA VAL A 8 4.91 2.62 -0.13
C VAL A 8 6.20 3.04 0.57
N ALA A 9 6.98 3.97 0.00
CA ALA A 9 8.20 4.47 0.63
C ALA A 9 7.93 5.11 2.00
N THR A 10 6.81 5.84 2.13
CA THR A 10 6.41 6.49 3.38
C THR A 10 6.08 5.47 4.46
N ILE A 11 5.28 4.44 4.16
CA ILE A 11 4.94 3.39 5.15
C ILE A 11 6.16 2.57 5.57
N HIS A 12 7.11 2.33 4.66
CA HIS A 12 8.39 1.69 4.99
C HIS A 12 9.23 2.55 5.93
N ALA A 13 9.34 3.86 5.66
CA ALA A 13 10.07 4.78 6.53
C ALA A 13 9.47 4.81 7.95
N GLN A 14 8.13 4.83 8.06
CA GLN A 14 7.43 4.76 9.34
C GLN A 14 7.67 3.44 10.07
N PHE A 15 7.64 2.32 9.35
CA PHE A 15 7.92 1.00 9.93
C PHE A 15 9.35 0.90 10.46
N GLN A 16 10.35 1.34 9.69
CA GLN A 16 11.75 1.34 10.12
C GLN A 16 11.97 2.23 11.35
N LYS A 17 11.30 3.38 11.40
CA LYS A 17 11.32 4.27 12.58
C LYS A 17 10.66 3.60 13.80
N ALA A 18 9.58 2.85 13.60
CA ALA A 18 8.92 2.10 14.66
C ALA A 18 9.80 0.97 15.21
N LEU A 19 10.49 0.23 14.33
CA LEU A 19 11.46 -0.80 14.72
C LEU A 19 12.60 -0.22 15.57
N LYS A 20 13.20 0.90 15.13
CA LYS A 20 14.28 1.57 15.87
C LYS A 20 13.88 2.07 17.26
N ARG A 21 12.59 2.31 17.50
CA ARG A 21 12.05 2.81 18.77
C ARG A 21 11.49 1.71 19.67
N ALA A 22 11.29 0.50 19.14
CA ALA A 22 10.69 -0.59 19.88
C ALA A 22 11.64 -1.08 20.98
N LYS A 23 11.14 -1.14 22.22
CA LYS A 23 11.91 -1.62 23.39
C LYS A 23 11.50 -3.02 23.85
N SER A 24 10.58 -3.67 23.15
CA SER A 24 10.07 -5.00 23.50
C SER A 24 9.69 -5.81 22.27
N ARG A 25 9.69 -7.14 22.42
CA ARG A 25 9.27 -8.08 21.37
C ARG A 25 7.84 -7.79 20.88
N GLN A 26 6.94 -7.47 21.80
CA GLN A 26 5.56 -7.15 21.46
C GLN A 26 5.47 -5.86 20.62
N ALA A 27 6.27 -4.84 20.94
CA ALA A 27 6.30 -3.60 20.16
C ALA A 27 6.81 -3.84 18.72
N VAL A 28 7.80 -4.71 18.54
CA VAL A 28 8.28 -5.13 17.21
C VAL A 28 7.18 -5.83 16.42
N LEU A 29 6.47 -6.80 17.02
CA LEU A 29 5.37 -7.51 16.37
C LEU A 29 4.23 -6.56 15.99
N ASN A 30 3.84 -5.65 16.89
CA ASN A 30 2.80 -4.67 16.62
C ASN A 30 3.17 -3.74 15.47
N ALA A 31 4.45 -3.32 15.38
CA ALA A 31 4.94 -2.51 14.27
C ALA A 31 4.81 -3.25 12.93
N TYR A 32 5.14 -4.55 12.90
CA TYR A 32 5.00 -5.38 11.71
C TYR A 32 3.54 -5.52 11.26
N TRP A 33 2.65 -5.90 12.18
CA TRP A 33 1.24 -6.10 11.84
C TRP A 33 0.57 -4.81 11.35
N LYS A 34 0.90 -3.68 11.97
CA LYS A 34 0.45 -2.36 11.52
C LYS A 34 0.97 -2.04 10.11
N HIS A 35 2.26 -2.27 9.86
CA HIS A 35 2.87 -2.05 8.55
C HIS A 35 2.21 -2.92 7.47
N LYS A 36 2.03 -4.23 7.73
CA LYS A 36 1.36 -5.16 6.81
C LYS A 36 -0.05 -4.67 6.46
N ALA A 37 -0.87 -4.33 7.46
CA ALA A 37 -2.23 -3.87 7.23
C ALA A 37 -2.29 -2.57 6.40
N GLN A 38 -1.38 -1.63 6.66
CA GLN A 38 -1.26 -0.41 5.86
C GLN A 38 -0.86 -0.70 4.41
N HIS A 39 0.12 -1.58 4.21
CA HIS A 39 0.61 -1.97 2.89
C HIS A 39 -0.48 -2.69 2.07
N GLU A 40 -1.22 -3.62 2.68
CA GLU A 40 -2.30 -4.36 2.04
C GLU A 40 -3.46 -3.45 1.63
N ARG A 41 -3.84 -2.51 2.50
CA ARG A 41 -4.87 -1.51 2.18
C ARG A 41 -4.47 -0.66 0.97
N LEU A 42 -3.23 -0.19 0.96
CA LEU A 42 -2.70 0.62 -0.12
C LEU A 42 -2.66 -0.16 -1.45
N LEU A 43 -2.16 -1.39 -1.43
CA LEU A 43 -2.14 -2.25 -2.60
C LEU A 43 -3.55 -2.50 -3.16
N LYS A 44 -4.52 -2.81 -2.29
CA LYS A 44 -5.91 -3.02 -2.71
C LYS A 44 -6.50 -1.78 -3.39
N GLN A 45 -6.22 -0.59 -2.86
CA GLN A 45 -6.67 0.66 -3.48
C GLN A 45 -6.02 0.86 -4.86
N HIS A 46 -4.70 0.68 -4.95
CA HIS A 46 -3.96 0.84 -6.20
C HIS A 46 -4.47 -0.10 -7.30
N LEU A 47 -4.64 -1.39 -7.00
CA LEU A 47 -5.17 -2.37 -7.95
C LEU A 47 -6.60 -2.05 -8.39
N LYS A 48 -7.42 -1.48 -7.50
CA LYS A 48 -8.77 -1.02 -7.86
C LYS A 48 -8.71 0.14 -8.86
N GLU A 49 -7.85 1.13 -8.61
CA GLU A 49 -7.66 2.27 -9.52
C GLU A 49 -7.16 1.80 -10.90
N GLU A 50 -6.23 0.84 -10.94
CA GLU A 50 -5.76 0.23 -12.19
C GLU A 50 -6.88 -0.53 -12.92
N MET A 51 -7.70 -1.30 -12.18
CA MET A 51 -8.83 -2.01 -12.76
C MET A 51 -9.89 -1.05 -13.33
N ASP A 52 -10.17 0.05 -12.65
CA ASP A 52 -11.08 1.09 -13.12
C ASP A 52 -10.55 1.74 -14.43
N GLN A 53 -9.23 1.95 -14.51
CA GLN A 53 -8.59 2.41 -15.74
C GLN A 53 -8.72 1.38 -16.88
N VAL A 54 -8.47 0.11 -16.61
CA VAL A 54 -8.65 -0.99 -17.57
C VAL A 54 -10.08 -1.02 -18.08
N ASN A 55 -11.07 -0.98 -17.19
CA ASN A 55 -12.49 -1.01 -17.56
C ASN A 55 -12.88 0.19 -18.42
N ARG A 56 -12.34 1.37 -18.12
CA ARG A 56 -12.56 2.59 -18.92
C ARG A 56 -11.95 2.50 -20.32
N ILE A 57 -10.82 1.82 -20.48
CA ILE A 57 -10.21 1.58 -21.78
C ILE A 57 -11.02 0.52 -22.54
N LYS A 58 -11.35 -0.60 -21.88
CA LYS A 58 -12.16 -1.69 -22.47
C LYS A 58 -13.50 -1.20 -23.00
N SER A 59 -14.19 -0.31 -22.28
CA SER A 59 -15.48 0.23 -22.72
C SER A 59 -15.40 1.07 -24.01
N LYS A 60 -14.23 1.60 -24.34
CA LYS A 60 -13.98 2.36 -25.58
C LYS A 60 -13.56 1.47 -26.75
N ILE A 61 -13.09 0.26 -26.49
CA ILE A 61 -12.71 -0.69 -27.53
C ILE A 61 -13.98 -1.42 -27.98
N LYS A 62 -14.40 -1.20 -29.24
CA LYS A 62 -15.51 -1.96 -29.82
C LYS A 62 -15.17 -3.45 -29.79
N TYR A 63 -16.07 -4.24 -29.24
CA TYR A 63 -16.04 -5.69 -29.39
C TYR A 63 -16.22 -6.00 -30.89
N ARG A 64 -15.28 -6.73 -31.49
CA ARG A 64 -15.38 -7.24 -32.86
C ARG A 64 -16.10 -8.57 -32.85
#